data_AF-A0A7C6K6Y6-F1
#
_entry.id   AF-A0A7C6K6Y6-F1
#
_cell.length_a   1.000
_cell.length_b   1.000
_cell.length_c   1.000
_cell.angle_alpha   90.00
_cell.angle_beta   90.00
_cell.angle_gamma   90.00
#
_symmetry.space_group_name_H-M   'P 1'
#
loop_
_entity.id
_entity.type
_entity.pdbx_description
1 polymer ?
#
loop_
_entity_poly.entity_id
_entity_poly.type
_entity_poly.pdbx_seq_one_letter_code
_entity_poly.pdbx_strand_id
1 'polypeptide(L)'
;MEKLERVIRTIFFFLMDALFINIAYLGALALRFDAVIPKEYMAYYPVFAVMVTVITIAVYYICGFYRKMWQYASVREMYNVLIGVTAASLVVIAVSYIFVYPESVMKPMPRSIYPIAWLLNLGLVGGSRFGMRSLREYRNGIGKDKDQLITKPGNMKRALIVGAGEAGAMVARELRSHPTL
;
A
#
# COMPACT_ATOMS: atom_id res chain seq x y z
N MET A 1 3.57 24.35 0.18
CA MET A 1 3.23 23.66 -1.08
C MET A 1 3.64 22.19 -1.03
N GLU A 2 4.91 21.87 -0.80
CA GLU A 2 5.43 20.49 -0.83
C GLU A 2 4.93 19.55 0.29
N LYS A 3 4.52 20.08 1.45
CA LYS A 3 3.85 19.29 2.50
C LYS A 3 2.41 18.92 2.10
N LEU A 4 1.71 19.81 1.40
CA LEU A 4 0.32 19.62 0.99
C LEU A 4 0.21 18.52 -0.08
N GLU A 5 1.10 18.52 -1.08
CA GLU A 5 1.13 17.47 -2.11
C GLU A 5 1.44 16.08 -1.54
N ARG A 6 2.30 15.99 -0.50
CA ARG A 6 2.56 14.73 0.20
C ARG A 6 1.31 14.24 0.93
N VAL A 7 0.62 15.13 1.64
CA VAL A 7 -0.59 14.81 2.38
C VAL A 7 -1.71 14.34 1.44
N ILE A 8 -1.94 15.05 0.33
CA ILE A 8 -2.95 14.66 -0.68
C ILE A 8 -2.65 13.26 -1.23
N ARG A 9 -1.39 12.99 -1.55
CA ARG A 9 -0.99 11.67 -2.06
C ARG A 9 -1.19 10.57 -1.02
N THR A 10 -0.86 10.81 0.24
CA THR A 10 -1.09 9.84 1.33
C THR A 10 -2.58 9.59 1.55
N ILE A 11 -3.41 10.64 1.51
CA ILE A 11 -4.88 10.51 1.63
C ILE A 11 -5.44 9.70 0.46
N PHE A 12 -4.96 9.92 -0.76
CA PHE A 12 -5.39 9.13 -1.92
C PHE A 12 -5.07 7.64 -1.76
N PHE A 13 -3.86 7.30 -1.31
CA PHE A 13 -3.51 5.90 -1.03
C PHE A 13 -4.35 5.31 0.11
N PHE A 14 -4.62 6.10 1.15
CA PHE A 14 -5.48 5.69 2.25
C PHE A 14 -6.91 5.37 1.79
N LEU A 15 -7.50 6.23 0.95
CA LEU A 15 -8.82 6.02 0.36
C LEU A 15 -8.86 4.78 -0.53
N MET A 16 -7.83 4.57 -1.36
CA MET A 16 -7.71 3.36 -2.18
C MET A 16 -7.60 2.09 -1.33
N ASP A 17 -6.77 2.12 -0.28
CA ASP A 17 -6.59 0.98 0.63
C ASP A 17 -7.92 0.68 1.36
N ALA A 18 -8.62 1.71 1.86
CA ALA A 18 -9.94 1.55 2.48
C ALA A 18 -10.97 0.93 1.52
N LEU A 19 -10.98 1.36 0.26
CA LEU A 19 -11.86 0.81 -0.77
C LEU A 19 -11.54 -0.66 -1.07
N PHE A 20 -10.25 -1.02 -1.19
CA PHE A 20 -9.84 -2.41 -1.39
C PHE A 20 -10.21 -3.32 -0.23
N ILE A 21 -10.07 -2.84 1.01
CA ILE A 21 -10.49 -3.60 2.20
C ILE A 21 -11.97 -3.92 2.12
N ASN A 22 -12.81 -2.93 1.84
CA ASN A 22 -14.26 -3.14 1.74
C ASN A 22 -14.63 -4.08 0.60
N ILE A 23 -14.00 -3.92 -0.58
CA ILE A 23 -14.21 -4.81 -1.72
C ILE A 23 -13.77 -6.25 -1.39
N ALA A 24 -12.66 -6.44 -0.69
CA ALA A 24 -12.18 -7.77 -0.30
C ALA A 24 -13.19 -8.46 0.64
N TYR A 25 -13.74 -7.75 1.61
CA TYR A 25 -14.72 -8.31 2.55
C TYR A 25 -16.11 -8.53 1.91
N LEU A 26 -16.57 -7.61 1.03
CA LEU A 26 -17.77 -7.85 0.22
C LEU A 26 -17.59 -9.05 -0.71
N GLY A 27 -16.44 -9.14 -1.39
CA GLY A 27 -16.10 -10.26 -2.26
C GLY A 27 -16.03 -11.58 -1.51
N ALA A 28 -15.50 -11.58 -0.29
CA ALA A 28 -15.50 -12.76 0.58
C ALA A 28 -16.92 -13.19 0.99
N LEU A 29 -17.82 -12.24 1.27
CA LEU A 29 -19.23 -12.53 1.52
C LEU A 29 -19.94 -13.07 0.27
N ALA A 30 -19.70 -12.45 -0.89
CA ALA A 30 -20.26 -12.90 -2.16
C ALA A 30 -19.79 -14.31 -2.52
N LEU A 31 -18.50 -14.63 -2.36
CA LEU A 31 -17.94 -15.96 -2.57
C LEU A 31 -18.49 -16.99 -1.58
N ARG A 32 -18.81 -16.57 -0.35
CA ARG A 32 -19.30 -17.49 0.68
C ARG A 32 -20.76 -17.89 0.49
N PHE A 33 -21.56 -16.98 -0.04
CA PHE A 33 -23.01 -17.14 -0.18
C PHE A 33 -23.45 -17.26 -1.65
N ASP A 34 -22.54 -17.58 -2.57
CA ASP A 34 -22.81 -17.67 -4.02
C ASP A 34 -23.60 -16.45 -4.55
N ALA A 35 -23.17 -15.25 -4.14
CA ALA A 35 -23.80 -13.95 -4.40
C ALA A 35 -25.20 -13.72 -3.79
N VAL A 36 -25.78 -14.68 -3.06
CA VAL A 36 -27.08 -14.54 -2.38
C VAL A 36 -26.87 -14.31 -0.88
N ILE A 37 -26.50 -13.08 -0.52
CA ILE A 37 -26.18 -12.71 0.86
C ILE A 37 -27.49 -12.59 1.69
N PRO A 38 -27.64 -13.33 2.81
CA PRO A 38 -28.81 -13.19 3.68
C PRO A 38 -28.91 -11.77 4.26
N LYS A 39 -30.14 -11.22 4.29
CA LYS A 39 -30.41 -9.83 4.74
C LYS A 39 -29.88 -9.52 6.14
N GLU A 40 -29.86 -10.52 7.01
CA GLU A 40 -29.31 -10.40 8.37
C GLU A 40 -27.85 -9.97 8.34
N TYR A 41 -27.02 -10.56 7.46
CA TYR A 41 -25.61 -10.19 7.35
C TYR A 41 -25.43 -8.83 6.68
N MET A 42 -26.27 -8.48 5.69
CA MET A 42 -26.24 -7.14 5.08
C MET A 42 -26.58 -6.02 6.06
N ALA A 43 -27.48 -6.27 7.02
CA ALA A 43 -27.85 -5.27 8.03
C ALA A 43 -26.67 -4.94 8.99
N TYR A 44 -25.88 -5.95 9.35
CA TYR A 44 -24.69 -5.79 10.21
C TYR A 44 -23.41 -5.42 9.45
N TYR A 45 -23.44 -5.55 8.12
CA TYR A 45 -22.27 -5.31 7.27
C TYR A 45 -21.67 -3.90 7.41
N PRO A 46 -22.43 -2.79 7.45
CA PRO A 46 -21.85 -1.45 7.53
C PRO A 46 -21.03 -1.23 8.81
N VAL A 47 -21.53 -1.71 9.94
CA VAL A 47 -20.83 -1.63 11.24
C VAL A 47 -19.55 -2.47 11.20
N PHE A 48 -19.66 -3.69 10.68
CA PHE A 48 -18.52 -4.58 10.49
C PHE A 48 -17.46 -3.98 9.54
N ALA A 49 -17.90 -3.39 8.42
CA ALA A 49 -17.06 -2.75 7.42
C ALA A 49 -16.26 -1.58 8.01
N VAL A 50 -16.92 -0.70 8.79
CA VAL A 50 -16.24 0.41 9.48
C VAL A 50 -15.21 -0.12 10.46
N MET A 51 -15.59 -1.09 11.31
CA MET A 51 -14.69 -1.70 12.29
C MET A 51 -13.45 -2.31 11.64
N VAL A 52 -13.63 -3.13 10.61
CA VAL A 52 -12.54 -3.79 9.88
C VAL A 52 -11.65 -2.76 9.18
N THR A 53 -12.25 -1.75 8.56
CA THR A 53 -11.51 -0.67 7.88
C THR A 53 -10.61 0.07 8.88
N VAL A 54 -11.17 0.49 10.02
CA VAL A 54 -10.42 1.22 11.07
C VAL A 54 -9.27 0.38 11.62
N ILE A 55 -9.53 -0.89 11.97
CA ILE A 55 -8.51 -1.80 12.49
C ILE A 55 -7.39 -2.00 11.47
N THR A 56 -7.75 -2.35 10.23
CA THR A 56 -6.78 -2.67 9.18
C THR A 56 -5.88 -1.46 8.87
N ILE A 57 -6.48 -0.27 8.78
CA ILE A 57 -5.76 0.98 8.55
C ILE A 57 -4.81 1.28 9.72
N ALA A 58 -5.26 1.10 10.97
CA ALA A 58 -4.42 1.30 12.14
C ALA A 58 -3.21 0.36 12.11
N VAL A 59 -3.42 -0.92 11.76
CA VAL A 59 -2.32 -1.88 11.61
C VAL A 59 -1.39 -1.50 10.45
N TYR A 60 -1.91 -1.08 9.30
CA TYR A 60 -1.07 -0.63 8.17
C TYR A 60 -0.21 0.58 8.54
N TYR A 61 -0.77 1.51 9.32
CA TYR A 61 -0.03 2.64 9.85
C TYR A 61 1.11 2.19 10.78
N ILE A 62 0.84 1.27 11.73
CA ILE A 62 1.83 0.74 12.67
C ILE A 62 2.92 -0.09 11.95
N CYS A 63 2.53 -0.94 11.00
CA CYS A 63 3.46 -1.71 10.16
C CYS A 63 4.29 -0.85 9.21
N GLY A 64 4.08 0.47 9.18
CA GLY A 64 4.91 1.40 8.43
C GLY A 64 4.68 1.36 6.92
N PHE A 65 3.49 0.92 6.46
CA PHE A 65 3.12 0.91 5.03
C PHE A 65 3.25 2.28 4.38
N TYR A 66 3.17 3.35 5.16
CA TYR A 66 3.25 4.74 4.72
C TYR A 66 4.60 5.41 5.01
N ARG A 67 5.51 4.73 5.74
CA ARG A 67 6.72 5.37 6.31
C ARG A 67 7.99 5.21 5.47
N LYS A 68 8.10 4.17 4.64
CA LYS A 68 9.27 3.92 3.79
C LYS A 68 8.85 3.66 2.36
N MET A 69 8.40 4.69 1.66
CA MET A 69 7.81 4.51 0.34
C MET A 69 8.87 4.36 -0.78
N TRP A 70 10.11 4.86 -0.66
CA TRP A 70 11.01 4.93 -1.84
C TRP A 70 12.52 4.99 -1.50
N GLN A 71 13.18 3.89 -1.15
CA GLN A 71 14.64 3.90 -1.34
C GLN A 71 15.32 2.55 -1.61
N TYR A 72 14.85 1.40 -1.10
CA TYR A 72 15.54 0.10 -1.32
C TYR A 72 14.60 -1.13 -1.28
N ALA A 73 13.48 -1.07 -1.98
CA ALA A 73 12.27 -1.81 -1.59
C ALA A 73 11.72 -2.75 -2.67
N SER A 74 12.45 -3.81 -3.05
CA SER A 74 11.84 -4.89 -3.85
C SER A 74 11.31 -5.99 -2.94
N VAL A 75 12.19 -6.83 -2.39
CA VAL A 75 11.79 -7.98 -1.55
C VAL A 75 11.24 -7.54 -0.19
N ARG A 76 11.84 -6.51 0.40
CA ARG A 76 11.52 -6.10 1.78
C ARG A 76 10.14 -5.43 1.90
N GLU A 77 9.68 -4.80 0.83
CA GLU A 77 8.34 -4.20 0.77
C GLU A 77 7.27 -5.29 0.65
N MET A 78 7.49 -6.30 -0.19
CA MET A 78 6.58 -7.45 -0.30
C MET A 78 6.44 -8.19 1.04
N TYR A 79 7.55 -8.37 1.77
CA TYR A 79 7.53 -8.97 3.10
C TYR A 79 6.77 -8.09 4.11
N ASN A 80 6.97 -6.77 4.06
CA ASN A 80 6.19 -5.84 4.90
C ASN A 80 4.70 -5.89 4.56
N VAL A 81 4.33 -5.99 3.27
CA VAL A 81 2.93 -6.13 2.87
C VAL A 81 2.33 -7.42 3.43
N LEU A 82 3.04 -8.54 3.26
CA LEU A 82 2.59 -9.83 3.74
C LEU A 82 2.44 -9.84 5.27
N ILE A 83 3.41 -9.29 6.01
CA ILE A 83 3.32 -9.15 7.46
C ILE A 83 2.16 -8.24 7.85
N GLY A 84 2.01 -7.08 7.23
CA GLY A 84 0.97 -6.12 7.61
C GLY A 84 -0.44 -6.62 7.32
N VAL A 85 -0.66 -7.24 6.16
CA VAL A 85 -1.95 -7.85 5.82
C VAL A 85 -2.26 -9.01 6.78
N THR A 86 -1.26 -9.85 7.08
CA THR A 86 -1.44 -10.97 8.02
C THR A 86 -1.71 -10.48 9.44
N ALA A 87 -0.94 -9.51 9.92
CA ALA A 87 -1.14 -8.89 11.22
C ALA A 87 -2.53 -8.23 11.31
N ALA A 88 -2.95 -7.50 10.27
CA ALA A 88 -4.26 -6.88 10.24
C ALA A 88 -5.38 -7.92 10.32
N SER A 89 -5.29 -8.99 9.52
CA SER A 89 -6.26 -10.09 9.59
C SER A 89 -6.29 -10.77 10.95
N LEU A 90 -5.14 -11.01 11.58
CA LEU A 90 -5.07 -11.59 12.92
C LEU A 90 -5.71 -10.68 13.97
N VAL A 91 -5.47 -9.37 13.91
CA VAL A 91 -6.10 -8.40 14.81
C VAL A 91 -7.61 -8.37 14.57
N VAL A 92 -8.07 -8.36 13.33
CA VAL A 92 -9.51 -8.41 13.01
C VAL A 92 -10.16 -9.68 13.57
N ILE A 93 -9.49 -10.84 13.45
CA ILE A 93 -9.98 -12.11 14.03
C ILE A 93 -9.98 -12.03 15.56
N ALA A 94 -8.94 -11.50 16.19
CA ALA A 94 -8.87 -11.38 17.64
C ALA A 94 -9.98 -10.47 18.19
N VAL A 95 -10.18 -9.31 17.56
CA VAL A 95 -11.22 -8.36 17.97
C VAL A 95 -12.60 -8.94 17.68
N SER A 96 -12.81 -9.64 16.56
CA SER A 96 -14.10 -10.30 16.33
C SER A 96 -14.35 -11.41 17.36
N TYR A 97 -13.34 -12.17 17.76
CA TYR A 97 -13.50 -13.16 18.84
C TYR A 97 -13.89 -12.54 20.18
N ILE A 98 -13.33 -11.37 20.52
CA ILE A 98 -13.62 -10.68 21.79
C ILE A 98 -15.01 -10.04 21.78
N PHE A 99 -15.40 -9.38 20.69
CA PHE A 99 -16.63 -8.59 20.62
C PHE A 99 -17.86 -9.38 20.14
N VAL A 100 -17.68 -10.53 19.47
CA VAL A 100 -18.77 -11.27 18.82
C VAL A 100 -19.12 -12.59 19.54
N TYR A 101 -18.22 -13.17 20.35
CA TYR A 101 -18.54 -14.36 21.15
C TYR A 101 -19.48 -14.15 22.34
N PRO A 102 -19.53 -12.98 23.01
CA PRO A 102 -20.67 -12.72 23.86
C PRO A 102 -21.84 -12.41 22.92
N GLU A 103 -22.77 -13.36 22.74
CA GLU A 103 -24.00 -13.28 21.91
C GLU A 103 -24.87 -12.02 22.15
N SER A 104 -24.49 -11.19 23.11
CA SER A 104 -25.10 -9.92 23.49
C SER A 104 -25.08 -8.79 22.45
N VAL A 105 -24.21 -8.78 21.42
CA VAL A 105 -24.03 -7.56 20.59
C VAL A 105 -24.25 -7.76 19.08
N MET A 106 -23.76 -8.85 18.46
CA MET A 106 -23.89 -9.07 17.00
C MET A 106 -23.88 -10.55 16.65
N LYS A 107 -24.59 -10.93 15.57
CA LYS A 107 -24.57 -12.31 15.05
C LYS A 107 -23.19 -12.64 14.48
N PRO A 108 -22.59 -13.80 14.83
CA PRO A 108 -21.27 -14.15 14.36
C PRO A 108 -21.20 -14.24 12.83
N MET A 109 -20.33 -13.41 12.23
CA MET A 109 -19.99 -13.53 10.82
C MET A 109 -19.36 -14.90 10.55
N PRO A 110 -19.69 -15.55 9.41
CA PRO A 110 -19.11 -16.84 9.06
C PRO A 110 -17.57 -16.82 9.14
N ARG A 111 -16.99 -17.75 9.91
CA ARG A 111 -15.54 -17.86 10.13
C ARG A 111 -14.74 -18.00 8.83
N SER A 112 -15.36 -18.50 7.77
CA SER A 112 -14.80 -18.63 6.42
C SER A 112 -14.51 -17.30 5.73
N ILE A 113 -15.13 -16.19 6.15
CA ILE A 113 -14.92 -14.88 5.52
C ILE A 113 -13.50 -14.36 5.79
N TYR A 114 -12.96 -14.57 7.00
CA TYR A 114 -11.62 -14.07 7.36
C TYR A 114 -10.49 -14.57 6.47
N PRO A 115 -10.31 -15.88 6.22
CA PRO A 115 -9.26 -16.36 5.32
C PRO A 115 -9.47 -15.95 3.86
N ILE A 116 -10.72 -15.90 3.37
CA ILE A 116 -11.02 -15.45 2.00
C ILE A 116 -10.70 -13.96 1.85
N ALA A 117 -11.13 -13.14 2.81
CA ALA A 117 -10.83 -11.71 2.83
C ALA A 117 -9.32 -11.45 2.99
N TRP A 118 -8.59 -12.27 3.74
CA TRP A 118 -7.13 -12.19 3.83
C TRP A 118 -6.46 -12.43 2.46
N LEU A 119 -6.84 -13.49 1.74
CA LEU A 119 -6.33 -13.75 0.39
C LEU A 119 -6.67 -12.63 -0.59
N LEU A 120 -7.92 -12.15 -0.58
CA LEU A 120 -8.36 -11.05 -1.43
C LEU A 120 -7.64 -9.75 -1.11
N ASN A 121 -7.43 -9.42 0.18
CA ASN A 121 -6.67 -8.24 0.58
C ASN A 121 -5.20 -8.35 0.18
N LEU A 122 -4.59 -9.52 0.34
CA LEU A 122 -3.21 -9.76 -0.10
C LEU A 122 -3.09 -9.55 -1.62
N GLY A 123 -4.03 -10.08 -2.39
CA GLY A 123 -4.10 -9.89 -3.84
C GLY A 123 -4.37 -8.45 -4.26
N LEU A 124 -5.36 -7.77 -3.68
CA LEU A 124 -5.74 -6.40 -4.05
C LEU A 124 -4.71 -5.37 -3.59
N VAL A 125 -4.29 -5.41 -2.33
CA VAL A 125 -3.33 -4.44 -1.77
C VAL A 125 -1.90 -4.77 -2.23
N GLY A 126 -1.52 -6.04 -2.21
CA GLY A 126 -0.22 -6.48 -2.73
C GLY A 126 -0.12 -6.30 -4.24
N GLY A 127 -1.16 -6.69 -4.98
CA GLY A 127 -1.22 -6.56 -6.43
C GLY A 127 -1.35 -5.12 -6.92
N SER A 128 -2.06 -4.23 -6.23
CA SER A 128 -2.09 -2.81 -6.60
C SER A 128 -0.71 -2.16 -6.44
N ARG A 129 0.00 -2.43 -5.33
CA ARG A 129 1.37 -1.91 -5.12
C ARG A 129 2.38 -2.51 -6.08
N PHE A 130 2.36 -3.83 -6.25
CA PHE A 130 3.24 -4.52 -7.19
C PHE A 130 2.93 -4.16 -8.64
N GLY A 131 1.66 -4.08 -9.00
CA GLY A 131 1.18 -3.74 -10.34
C GLY A 131 1.54 -2.31 -10.73
N MET A 132 1.39 -1.33 -9.83
CA MET A 132 1.89 0.03 -10.05
C MET A 132 3.39 0.07 -10.29
N ARG A 133 4.16 -0.80 -9.64
CA ARG A 133 5.62 -0.90 -9.83
C ARG A 133 5.96 -1.60 -11.15
N SER A 134 5.41 -2.79 -11.39
CA SER A 134 5.65 -3.56 -12.60
C SER A 134 5.26 -2.77 -13.85
N LEU A 135 4.17 -2.00 -13.79
CA LEU A 135 3.75 -1.12 -14.88
C LEU A 135 4.73 0.05 -15.09
N ARG A 136 5.34 0.58 -14.02
CA ARG A 136 6.39 1.60 -14.11
C ARG A 136 7.70 1.03 -14.63
N GLU A 137 8.15 -0.12 -14.15
CA GLU A 137 9.35 -0.79 -14.65
C GLU A 137 9.19 -1.22 -16.12
N TYR A 138 8.02 -1.76 -16.49
CA TYR A 138 7.71 -2.12 -17.88
C TYR A 138 7.61 -0.90 -18.81
N ARG A 139 6.99 0.21 -18.37
CA ARG A 139 6.99 1.48 -19.13
C ARG A 139 8.38 2.09 -19.23
N ASN A 140 9.19 2.02 -18.17
CA ASN A 140 10.55 2.57 -18.15
C ASN A 140 11.55 1.71 -18.96
N GLY A 141 11.24 0.44 -19.24
CA GLY A 141 12.07 -0.45 -20.06
C GLY A 141 11.95 -0.26 -21.57
N ILE A 142 10.88 0.39 -22.08
CA ILE A 142 10.60 0.48 -23.53
C ILE A 142 10.67 1.92 -24.09
N GLY A 143 10.75 2.96 -23.26
CA GLY A 143 10.88 4.30 -23.83
C GLY A 143 11.07 5.41 -22.82
N LYS A 144 12.28 5.99 -22.86
CA LYS A 144 12.64 7.32 -22.37
C LYS A 144 12.58 7.52 -20.85
N ASP A 145 13.80 7.73 -20.35
CA ASP A 145 14.24 8.51 -19.19
C ASP A 145 13.44 9.82 -18.96
N LYS A 146 12.15 9.73 -18.62
CA LYS A 146 11.27 10.85 -18.23
C LYS A 146 10.15 10.37 -17.30
N ASP A 147 10.45 10.35 -16.00
CA ASP A 147 9.61 10.92 -14.91
C ASP A 147 10.13 10.38 -13.57
N GLN A 148 10.86 11.11 -12.73
CA GLN A 148 10.65 12.50 -12.30
C GLN A 148 9.24 12.84 -11.79
N LEU A 149 8.45 11.85 -11.37
CA LEU A 149 7.25 12.13 -10.59
C LEU A 149 7.37 11.50 -9.20
N ILE A 150 7.65 12.38 -8.23
CA ILE A 150 7.77 12.15 -6.78
C ILE A 150 9.21 12.07 -6.24
N THR A 151 10.10 12.88 -6.79
CA THR A 151 11.11 13.52 -5.94
C THR A 151 11.36 14.89 -6.52
N LYS A 152 11.13 15.93 -5.72
CA LYS A 152 11.62 17.26 -6.06
C LYS A 152 13.08 17.10 -6.48
N PRO A 153 13.52 17.66 -7.61
CA PRO A 153 14.94 17.88 -7.78
C PRO A 153 15.31 18.88 -6.68
N GLY A 154 15.92 18.38 -5.61
CA GLY A 154 16.70 19.24 -4.73
C GLY A 154 17.82 19.80 -5.58
N ASN A 155 17.59 20.99 -6.15
CA ASN A 155 18.56 21.93 -6.70
C ASN A 155 19.84 21.30 -7.29
N MET A 156 19.73 20.28 -8.15
CA MET A 156 20.91 19.71 -8.82
C MET A 156 21.31 20.68 -9.93
N LYS A 157 22.39 21.43 -9.69
CA LYS A 157 22.95 22.37 -10.65
C LYS A 157 23.54 21.58 -11.82
N ARG A 158 23.13 21.93 -13.04
CA ARG A 158 23.71 21.35 -14.26
C ARG A 158 25.04 22.04 -14.53
N ALA A 159 26.12 21.27 -14.61
CA ALA A 159 27.45 21.77 -14.98
C ALA A 159 27.83 21.23 -16.37
N LEU A 160 28.34 22.11 -17.24
CA LEU A 160 28.87 21.75 -18.55
C LEU A 160 30.41 21.77 -18.46
N ILE A 161 31.05 20.64 -18.79
CA ILE A 161 32.51 20.54 -18.89
C ILE A 161 32.89 20.77 -20.35
N VAL A 162 33.60 21.85 -20.63
CA VAL A 162 34.13 22.16 -21.96
C VAL A 162 35.61 21.78 -21.98
N GLY A 163 35.94 20.74 -22.75
CA GLY A 163 37.29 20.17 -22.84
C GLY A 163 37.38 18.80 -22.16
N ALA A 164 37.47 17.73 -22.95
CA ALA A 164 37.51 16.33 -22.50
C ALA A 164 38.95 15.77 -22.38
N GLY A 165 39.92 16.63 -22.05
CA GLY A 165 41.27 16.19 -21.69
C GLY A 165 41.33 15.61 -20.28
N GLU A 166 42.52 15.31 -19.78
CA GLU A 166 42.71 14.75 -18.43
C GLU A 166 42.11 15.61 -17.32
N ALA A 167 42.20 16.95 -17.45
CA ALA A 167 41.61 17.88 -16.50
C ALA A 167 40.06 17.77 -16.46
N GLY A 168 39.41 17.59 -17.61
CA GLY A 168 37.97 17.40 -17.70
C GLY A 168 37.53 16.07 -17.09
N ALA A 169 38.31 15.01 -17.30
CA ALA A 169 38.06 13.70 -16.69
C ALA A 169 38.20 13.74 -15.16
N MET A 170 39.17 14.50 -14.64
CA MET A 170 39.36 14.69 -13.20
C MET A 170 38.18 15.42 -12.56
N VAL A 171 37.71 16.51 -13.17
CA VAL A 171 36.54 17.28 -12.68
C VAL A 171 35.26 16.43 -12.74
N ALA A 172 35.06 15.67 -13.81
CA ALA A 172 33.92 14.76 -13.93
C ALA A 172 33.94 13.66 -12.85
N ARG A 173 35.13 13.16 -12.50
CA ARG A 173 35.31 12.16 -11.44
C ARG A 173 35.01 12.75 -10.07
N GLU A 174 35.42 13.99 -9.83
CA GLU A 174 35.21 14.69 -8.57
C GLU A 174 33.74 15.08 -8.34
N LEU A 175 33.04 15.53 -9.39
CA LEU A 175 31.59 15.79 -9.34
C LEU A 175 30.78 14.52 -9.08
N ARG A 176 31.29 13.36 -9.52
CA ARG A 176 30.64 12.07 -9.32
C ARG A 176 30.88 11.48 -7.93
N SER A 177 32.03 11.76 -7.32
CA SER A 177 32.31 11.39 -5.93
C SER A 177 31.63 12.31 -4.92
N HIS A 178 31.39 13.58 -5.26
CA HIS A 178 30.79 14.59 -4.38
C HIS A 178 29.53 15.25 -4.99
N PRO A 179 28.38 14.55 -5.01
CA PRO A 179 27.13 15.04 -5.62
C PRO A 179 26.42 16.17 -4.85
N THR A 180 27.06 16.76 -3.82
CA THR A 180 26.47 17.80 -2.95
C THR A 180 27.03 19.22 -3.17
N LEU A 181 27.91 19.41 -4.16
CA LEU A 181 28.44 20.72 -4.58
C LEU A 181 27.58 21.34 -5.70
#